data_AF-A0A2H0KCQ2-F1
#
_entry.id   AF-A0A2H0KCQ2-F1
#
_cell.length_a   1.000
_cell.length_b   1.000
_cell.length_c   1.000
_cell.angle_alpha   90.00
_cell.angle_beta   90.00
_cell.angle_gamma   90.00
#
_symmetry.space_group_name_H-M   'P 1'
#
loop_
_entity.id
_entity.type
_entity.pdbx_description
1 polymer ?
#
loop_
_entity_poly.entity_id
_entity_poly.type
_entity_poly.pdbx_seq_one_letter_code
_entity_poly.pdbx_strand_id
1 'polypeptide(L)'
;NEGKYKALKEALIEDIKTFIRPLREKRKAIAEDKEAVLKMLKEGGLRARAKASAKMEEVREKVGVSFYPKADTRKDFDGWNTQKKNIHIDSERVFFRQGELWWVRFGCNIGFELDGKGDEFTRPVLILKKYNQYSFLAVPLSTSKKENEYRVPIGVVAGKKAVANLSQLKNIDSKRLSRKIGTMEHTLYEEIKKKASRVNFG
;
A
#
# COMPACT_ATOMS: atom_id res chain seq x y z
N ASN A 1 17.97 -23.19 -61.76
CA ASN A 1 17.74 -23.59 -60.35
C ASN A 1 16.62 -22.81 -59.64
N GLU A 2 16.01 -21.78 -60.24
CA GLU A 2 14.94 -20.98 -59.61
C GLU A 2 13.66 -21.78 -59.29
N GLY A 3 13.24 -22.69 -60.17
CA GLY A 3 12.05 -23.52 -59.93
C GLY A 3 12.15 -24.45 -58.71
N LYS A 4 13.35 -24.97 -58.41
CA LYS A 4 13.61 -25.82 -57.22
C LYS A 4 13.54 -25.02 -55.92
N TYR A 5 14.00 -23.77 -55.95
CA TYR A 5 13.97 -22.88 -54.78
C TYR A 5 12.55 -22.44 -54.42
N LYS A 6 11.71 -22.17 -55.43
CA LYS A 6 10.28 -21.86 -55.23
C LYS A 6 9.55 -23.04 -54.59
N ALA A 7 9.74 -24.25 -55.12
CA ALA A 7 9.12 -25.46 -54.59
C ALA A 7 9.53 -25.75 -53.13
N LEU A 8 10.80 -25.54 -52.77
CA LEU A 8 11.29 -25.71 -51.39
C LEU A 8 10.67 -24.70 -50.41
N LYS A 9 10.44 -23.45 -50.84
CA LYS A 9 9.76 -22.45 -50.01
C LYS A 9 8.29 -22.78 -49.79
N GLU A 10 7.62 -23.26 -50.83
CA GLU A 10 6.21 -23.65 -50.76
C GLU A 10 6.02 -24.84 -49.82
N ALA A 11 6.87 -25.87 -49.93
CA ALA A 11 6.87 -27.01 -49.02
C ALA A 11 7.14 -26.60 -47.55
N LEU A 12 8.12 -25.72 -47.31
CA LEU A 12 8.41 -25.21 -45.96
C LEU A 12 7.22 -24.44 -45.35
N ILE A 13 6.55 -23.62 -46.16
CA ILE A 13 5.35 -22.88 -45.72
C ILE A 13 4.23 -23.86 -45.36
N GLU A 14 4.06 -24.93 -46.12
CA GLU A 14 3.04 -25.96 -45.88
C GLU A 14 3.33 -26.76 -44.60
N ASP A 15 4.57 -27.14 -44.37
CA ASP A 15 5.00 -27.81 -43.14
C ASP A 15 4.79 -26.90 -41.91
N ILE A 16 5.18 -25.62 -42.00
CA ILE A 16 4.97 -24.65 -40.92
C ILE A 16 3.48 -24.45 -40.65
N LYS A 17 2.64 -24.37 -41.70
CA LYS A 17 1.18 -24.26 -41.54
C LYS A 17 0.62 -25.50 -40.85
N THR A 18 1.05 -26.69 -41.24
CA THR A 18 0.61 -27.96 -40.66
C THR A 18 1.02 -28.07 -39.19
N PHE A 19 2.26 -27.66 -38.85
CA PHE A 19 2.78 -27.64 -37.49
C PHE A 19 2.05 -26.64 -36.58
N ILE A 20 1.77 -25.43 -37.08
CA ILE A 20 1.16 -24.35 -36.28
C ILE A 20 -0.37 -24.49 -36.20
N ARG A 21 -1.04 -25.12 -37.18
CA ARG A 21 -2.50 -25.29 -37.23
C ARG A 21 -3.10 -25.81 -35.91
N PRO A 22 -2.64 -26.94 -35.31
CA PRO A 22 -3.21 -27.43 -34.06
C PRO A 22 -2.99 -26.47 -32.88
N LEU A 23 -1.92 -25.68 -32.88
CA LEU A 23 -1.67 -24.66 -31.85
C LEU A 23 -2.62 -23.46 -31.99
N ARG A 24 -2.94 -23.05 -33.23
CA ARG A 24 -3.89 -21.97 -33.51
C ARG A 24 -5.31 -22.35 -33.14
N GLU A 25 -5.72 -23.58 -33.43
CA GLU A 25 -7.04 -24.10 -33.07
C GLU A 25 -7.20 -24.21 -31.56
N LYS A 26 -6.23 -24.79 -30.85
CA LYS A 26 -6.20 -24.79 -29.38
C LYS A 26 -6.24 -23.38 -28.80
N ARG A 27 -5.46 -22.44 -29.36
CA ARG A 27 -5.49 -21.04 -28.92
C ARG A 27 -6.85 -20.39 -29.13
N LYS A 28 -7.53 -20.64 -30.26
CA LYS A 28 -8.88 -20.11 -30.52
C LYS A 28 -9.89 -20.66 -29.53
N ALA A 29 -9.91 -21.97 -29.31
CA ALA A 29 -10.80 -22.62 -28.34
C ALA A 29 -10.58 -22.09 -26.91
N ILE A 30 -9.31 -21.89 -26.51
CA ILE A 30 -8.98 -21.31 -25.20
C ILE A 30 -9.39 -19.82 -25.13
N ALA A 31 -9.30 -19.07 -26.22
CA ALA A 31 -9.63 -17.64 -26.25
C ALA A 31 -11.14 -17.35 -26.16
N GLU A 32 -11.99 -18.31 -26.51
CA GLU A 32 -13.44 -18.21 -26.38
C GLU A 32 -13.88 -18.16 -24.90
N ASP A 33 -13.15 -18.85 -24.02
CA ASP A 33 -13.40 -18.86 -22.58
C ASP A 33 -12.44 -17.92 -21.82
N LYS A 34 -12.83 -16.64 -21.77
CA LYS A 34 -12.07 -15.60 -21.06
C LYS A 34 -11.91 -15.88 -19.57
N GLU A 35 -12.89 -16.51 -18.93
CA GLU A 35 -12.84 -16.81 -17.50
C GLU A 35 -11.84 -17.93 -17.20
N ALA A 36 -11.84 -19.00 -18.00
CA ALA A 36 -10.85 -20.07 -17.88
C ALA A 36 -9.42 -19.56 -18.14
N VAL A 37 -9.22 -18.65 -19.11
CA VAL A 37 -7.91 -18.03 -19.36
C VAL A 37 -7.43 -17.20 -18.17
N LEU A 38 -8.31 -16.37 -17.60
CA LEU A 38 -7.99 -15.57 -16.41
C LEU A 38 -7.64 -16.45 -15.21
N LYS A 39 -8.39 -17.55 -15.02
CA LYS A 39 -8.11 -18.54 -13.98
C LYS A 39 -6.75 -19.21 -14.19
N MET A 40 -6.45 -19.65 -15.42
CA MET A 40 -5.17 -20.29 -15.77
C MET A 40 -3.99 -19.33 -15.54
N LEU A 41 -4.11 -18.06 -15.92
CA LEU A 41 -3.08 -17.05 -15.69
C LEU A 41 -2.88 -16.77 -14.20
N LYS A 42 -3.97 -16.70 -13.42
CA LYS A 42 -3.91 -16.51 -11.97
C LYS A 42 -3.21 -17.69 -11.30
N GLU A 43 -3.59 -18.92 -11.63
CA GLU A 43 -2.99 -20.15 -11.10
C GLU A 43 -1.51 -20.30 -11.51
N GLY A 44 -1.19 -20.07 -12.79
CA GLY A 44 0.18 -20.09 -13.29
C GLY A 44 1.05 -19.04 -12.61
N GLY A 45 0.53 -17.83 -12.44
CA GLY A 45 1.19 -16.74 -11.72
C GLY A 45 1.40 -17.03 -10.23
N LEU A 46 0.50 -17.77 -9.58
CA LEU A 46 0.67 -18.21 -8.19
C LEU A 46 1.78 -19.27 -8.08
N ARG A 47 1.80 -20.27 -8.97
CA ARG A 47 2.83 -21.32 -8.99
C ARG A 47 4.22 -20.75 -9.29
N ALA A 48 4.32 -19.84 -10.24
CA ALA A 48 5.57 -19.15 -10.56
C ALA A 48 6.07 -18.33 -9.37
N ARG A 49 5.19 -17.57 -8.71
CA ARG A 49 5.52 -16.79 -7.51
C ARG A 49 5.97 -17.68 -6.35
N ALA A 50 5.31 -18.82 -6.12
CA ALA A 50 5.69 -19.75 -5.06
C ALA A 50 7.13 -20.28 -5.26
N LYS A 51 7.46 -20.72 -6.49
CA LYS A 51 8.82 -21.18 -6.83
C LYS A 51 9.86 -20.07 -6.68
N ALA A 52 9.55 -18.87 -7.18
CA ALA A 52 10.44 -17.71 -7.04
C ALA A 52 10.64 -17.30 -5.57
N SER A 53 9.57 -17.32 -4.76
CA SER A 53 9.63 -16.98 -3.34
C SER A 53 10.50 -17.96 -2.55
N ALA A 54 10.35 -19.27 -2.78
CA ALA A 54 11.18 -20.28 -2.13
C ALA A 54 12.67 -20.11 -2.50
N LYS A 55 12.97 -19.82 -3.77
CA LYS A 55 14.35 -19.56 -4.19
C LYS A 55 14.92 -18.29 -3.58
N MET A 56 14.10 -17.23 -3.49
CA MET A 56 14.51 -15.97 -2.86
C MET A 56 14.73 -16.11 -1.35
N GLU A 57 14.06 -17.05 -0.68
CA GLU A 57 14.31 -17.37 0.72
C GLU A 57 15.68 -17.99 0.93
N GLU A 58 16.04 -19.00 0.13
CA GLU A 58 17.37 -19.61 0.12
C GLU A 58 18.48 -18.58 -0.18
N VAL A 59 18.23 -17.68 -1.15
CA VAL A 59 19.17 -16.60 -1.49
C VAL A 59 19.33 -15.63 -0.31
N ARG A 60 18.25 -15.24 0.37
CA ARG A 60 18.33 -14.33 1.53
C ARG A 60 19.10 -14.94 2.69
N GLU A 61 18.98 -16.25 2.90
CA GLU A 61 19.75 -16.97 3.90
C GLU A 61 21.25 -16.96 3.57
N LYS A 62 21.61 -17.31 2.32
CA LYS A 62 23.00 -17.33 1.86
C LYS A 62 23.67 -15.94 1.83
N VAL A 63 22.89 -14.89 1.56
CA VAL A 63 23.38 -13.49 1.52
C VAL A 63 23.34 -12.83 2.92
N GLY A 64 22.87 -13.54 3.97
CA GLY A 64 22.82 -13.01 5.34
C GLY A 64 21.73 -11.95 5.58
N VAL A 65 20.78 -11.83 4.66
CA VAL A 65 19.62 -10.91 4.72
C VAL A 65 18.43 -11.57 5.44
N SER A 66 18.62 -12.76 6.01
CA SER A 66 17.60 -13.53 6.75
C SER A 66 17.10 -12.81 8.01
N PHE A 67 17.90 -11.91 8.61
CA PHE A 67 17.52 -11.15 9.81
C PHE A 67 16.43 -10.09 9.56
N TYR A 68 16.12 -9.78 8.30
CA TYR A 68 15.05 -8.84 8.00
C TYR A 68 13.68 -9.44 8.36
N PRO A 69 12.84 -8.71 9.12
CA PRO A 69 11.52 -9.22 9.49
C PRO A 69 10.70 -9.54 8.24
N LYS A 70 10.15 -10.75 8.20
CA LYS A 70 9.27 -11.20 7.10
C LYS A 70 8.04 -10.29 7.02
N ALA A 71 7.57 -10.03 5.80
CA ALA A 71 6.35 -9.24 5.58
C ALA A 71 5.14 -9.91 6.27
N ASP A 72 4.32 -9.11 6.96
CA ASP A 72 3.09 -9.64 7.57
C ASP A 72 2.07 -9.96 6.47
N THR A 73 1.78 -11.26 6.33
CA THR A 73 0.85 -11.79 5.32
C THR A 73 -0.62 -11.65 5.73
N ARG A 74 -0.92 -11.20 6.96
CA ARG A 74 -2.29 -11.05 7.49
C ARG A 74 -2.89 -9.67 7.22
N LYS A 75 -2.16 -8.80 6.53
CA LYS A 75 -2.62 -7.44 6.23
C LYS A 75 -3.78 -7.45 5.24
N ASP A 76 -4.87 -6.77 5.61
CA ASP A 76 -6.07 -6.65 4.78
C ASP A 76 -5.97 -5.48 3.77
N PHE A 77 -5.19 -5.71 2.71
CA PHE A 77 -5.04 -4.74 1.63
C PHE A 77 -6.33 -4.59 0.79
N ASP A 78 -7.10 -5.66 0.63
CA ASP A 78 -8.31 -5.66 -0.20
C ASP A 78 -9.48 -4.92 0.47
N GLY A 79 -9.65 -5.13 1.78
CA GLY A 79 -10.60 -4.35 2.59
C GLY A 79 -10.24 -2.88 2.61
N TRP A 80 -8.96 -2.54 2.79
CA TRP A 80 -8.50 -1.16 2.69
C TRP A 80 -8.76 -0.55 1.31
N ASN A 81 -8.51 -1.28 0.22
CA ASN A 81 -8.77 -0.80 -1.13
C ASN A 81 -10.26 -0.53 -1.36
N THR A 82 -11.13 -1.40 -0.86
CA THR A 82 -12.59 -1.22 -0.90
C THR A 82 -13.00 0.07 -0.20
N GLN A 83 -12.52 0.27 1.04
CA GLN A 83 -12.80 1.52 1.77
C GLN A 83 -12.23 2.76 1.08
N LYS A 84 -11.02 2.67 0.53
CA LYS A 84 -10.39 3.77 -0.19
C LYS A 84 -11.24 4.22 -1.38
N LYS A 85 -11.86 3.29 -2.12
CA LYS A 85 -12.81 3.61 -3.20
C LYS A 85 -14.06 4.30 -2.68
N ASN A 86 -14.63 3.81 -1.58
CA ASN A 86 -15.80 4.42 -0.95
C ASN A 86 -15.51 5.86 -0.50
N ILE A 87 -14.40 6.08 0.22
CA ILE A 87 -13.94 7.40 0.67
C ILE A 87 -13.68 8.34 -0.53
N HIS A 88 -13.20 7.80 -1.65
CA HIS A 88 -12.92 8.59 -2.83
C HIS A 88 -14.19 9.15 -3.48
N ILE A 89 -15.24 8.32 -3.58
CA ILE A 89 -16.53 8.69 -4.21
C ILE A 89 -17.35 9.60 -3.31
N ASP A 90 -17.21 9.49 -1.98
CA ASP A 90 -17.87 10.36 -1.01
C ASP A 90 -17.60 11.84 -1.31
N SER A 91 -18.66 12.64 -1.37
CA SER A 91 -18.59 14.08 -1.66
C SER A 91 -18.37 14.91 -0.40
N GLU A 92 -18.61 14.36 0.79
CA GLU A 92 -18.52 15.11 2.03
C GLU A 92 -17.08 15.40 2.41
N ARG A 93 -16.85 16.65 2.83
CA ARG A 93 -15.56 17.10 3.37
C ARG A 93 -15.82 17.89 4.64
N VAL A 94 -15.05 17.57 5.67
CA VAL A 94 -15.09 18.30 6.93
C VAL A 94 -14.04 19.40 6.96
N PHE A 95 -14.38 20.52 7.59
CA PHE A 95 -13.41 21.56 7.90
C PHE A 95 -12.48 21.11 9.02
N PHE A 96 -11.21 21.46 8.89
CA PHE A 96 -10.18 21.14 9.87
C PHE A 96 -9.21 22.32 10.05
N ARG A 97 -8.55 22.32 11.22
CA ARG A 97 -7.58 23.34 11.63
C ARG A 97 -6.29 22.70 12.15
N GLN A 98 -5.21 23.47 12.12
CA GLN A 98 -3.96 23.07 12.74
C GLN A 98 -4.15 22.93 14.26
N GLY A 99 -3.43 21.98 14.87
CA GLY A 99 -3.56 21.66 16.30
C GLY A 99 -4.75 20.77 16.66
N GLU A 100 -5.63 20.45 15.71
CA GLU A 100 -6.75 19.54 15.95
C GLU A 100 -6.31 18.07 15.94
N LEU A 101 -6.97 17.28 16.79
CA LEU A 101 -6.80 15.85 16.92
C LEU A 101 -7.98 15.14 16.25
N TRP A 102 -7.69 14.18 15.38
CA TRP A 102 -8.71 13.51 14.57
C TRP A 102 -8.46 12.02 14.42
N TRP A 103 -9.53 11.23 14.40
CA TRP A 103 -9.50 9.89 13.83
C TRP A 103 -9.46 9.99 12.31
N VAL A 104 -8.44 9.40 11.71
CA VAL A 104 -8.21 9.41 10.26
C VAL A 104 -8.13 7.99 9.74
N ARG A 105 -8.78 7.74 8.60
CA ARG A 105 -8.64 6.50 7.81
C ARG A 105 -7.23 6.46 7.19
N PHE A 106 -6.30 5.95 7.99
CA PHE A 106 -4.85 5.97 7.76
C PHE A 106 -4.41 4.85 6.80
N GLY A 107 -5.20 3.77 6.75
CA GLY A 107 -5.08 2.70 5.77
C GLY A 107 -4.16 1.54 6.17
N CYS A 108 -4.12 0.53 5.31
CA CYS A 108 -3.17 -0.58 5.39
C CYS A 108 -1.98 -0.29 4.46
N ASN A 109 -0.78 -0.14 5.04
CA ASN A 109 0.45 0.30 4.38
C ASN A 109 1.49 -0.84 4.30
N ILE A 110 2.60 -0.58 3.62
CA ILE A 110 3.64 -1.60 3.37
C ILE A 110 4.83 -1.45 4.34
N GLY A 111 5.49 -2.58 4.63
CA GLY A 111 6.73 -2.59 5.41
C GLY A 111 6.61 -1.93 6.78
N PHE A 112 7.49 -0.96 7.04
CA PHE A 112 7.59 -0.25 8.32
C PHE A 112 6.70 1.00 8.42
N GLU A 113 5.88 1.29 7.40
CA GLU A 113 4.88 2.34 7.50
C GLU A 113 3.82 2.00 8.55
N LEU A 114 3.39 3.01 9.28
CA LEU A 114 2.38 2.84 10.30
C LEU A 114 0.99 2.61 9.69
N ASP A 115 0.31 1.54 10.10
CA ASP A 115 -1.05 1.24 9.64
C ASP A 115 -2.12 1.92 10.51
N GLY A 116 -3.33 2.09 9.96
CA GLY A 116 -4.55 2.21 10.75
C GLY A 116 -4.93 0.90 11.45
N LYS A 117 -5.93 0.95 12.34
CA LYS A 117 -6.42 -0.21 13.10
C LYS A 117 -7.94 -0.31 13.02
N GLY A 118 -8.45 -1.50 13.35
CA GLY A 118 -9.87 -1.83 13.29
C GLY A 118 -10.39 -1.88 11.86
N ASP A 119 -11.69 -2.10 11.72
CA ASP A 119 -12.32 -2.34 10.42
C ASP A 119 -12.22 -1.12 9.52
N GLU A 120 -12.26 0.10 10.06
CA GLU A 120 -12.14 1.35 9.29
C GLU A 120 -10.68 1.80 9.00
N PHE A 121 -9.68 0.98 9.37
CA PHE A 121 -8.25 1.31 9.25
C PHE A 121 -7.93 2.71 9.81
N THR A 122 -8.47 3.03 10.99
CA THR A 122 -8.37 4.36 11.59
C THR A 122 -7.18 4.50 12.53
N ARG A 123 -6.65 5.71 12.64
CA ARG A 123 -5.63 6.08 13.60
C ARG A 123 -5.87 7.51 14.10
N PRO A 124 -5.63 7.81 15.39
CA PRO A 124 -5.68 9.18 15.85
C PRO A 124 -4.44 9.91 15.32
N VAL A 125 -4.63 11.12 14.79
CA VAL A 125 -3.57 11.97 14.26
C VAL A 125 -3.70 13.39 14.80
N LEU A 126 -2.57 14.09 14.90
CA LEU A 126 -2.52 15.54 15.09
C LEU A 126 -2.33 16.21 13.72
N ILE A 127 -3.14 17.22 13.43
CA ILE A 127 -2.99 18.06 12.24
C ILE A 127 -1.87 19.08 12.50
N LEU A 128 -0.68 18.80 11.96
CA LEU A 128 0.52 19.59 12.22
C LEU A 128 0.60 20.85 11.34
N LYS A 129 0.23 20.72 10.06
CA LYS A 129 0.25 21.84 9.11
C LYS A 129 -0.87 21.68 8.11
N LYS A 130 -1.71 22.71 7.99
CA LYS A 130 -2.72 22.82 6.93
C LYS A 130 -2.03 23.37 5.68
N TYR A 131 -2.08 22.62 4.57
CA TYR A 131 -1.55 23.08 3.30
C TYR A 131 -2.61 23.83 2.48
N ASN A 132 -3.85 23.34 2.50
CA ASN A 132 -5.01 23.98 1.90
C ASN A 132 -6.29 23.46 2.59
N GLN A 133 -7.47 23.75 2.02
CA GLN A 133 -8.76 23.29 2.54
C GLN A 133 -9.00 21.77 2.44
N TYR A 134 -8.17 21.05 1.69
CA TYR A 134 -8.31 19.62 1.39
C TYR A 134 -7.16 18.76 1.88
N SER A 135 -5.98 19.31 2.15
CA SER A 135 -4.82 18.52 2.57
C SER A 135 -4.05 19.12 3.74
N PHE A 136 -3.45 18.22 4.51
CA PHE A 136 -2.67 18.57 5.69
C PHE A 136 -1.58 17.55 5.98
N LEU A 137 -0.54 18.02 6.67
CA LEU A 137 0.48 17.18 7.27
C LEU A 137 -0.03 16.61 8.60
N ALA A 138 -0.08 15.28 8.69
CA ALA A 138 -0.54 14.55 9.85
C ALA A 138 0.64 13.93 10.61
N VAL A 139 0.62 14.05 11.94
CA VAL A 139 1.48 13.28 12.85
C VAL A 139 0.62 12.17 13.46
N PRO A 140 0.88 10.89 13.17
CA PRO A 140 0.10 9.81 13.74
C PRO A 140 0.44 9.57 15.21
N LEU A 141 -0.58 9.18 15.96
CA LEU A 141 -0.47 8.87 17.38
C LEU A 141 -0.46 7.36 17.62
N SER A 142 0.22 6.97 18.68
CA SER A 142 0.34 5.58 19.14
C SER A 142 0.16 5.51 20.65
N THR A 143 -0.26 4.35 21.14
CA THR A 143 -0.34 4.04 22.58
C THR A 143 0.91 3.32 23.10
N SER A 144 1.94 3.14 22.25
CA SER A 144 3.19 2.50 22.63
C SER A 144 3.95 3.32 23.67
N LYS A 145 4.41 2.67 24.74
CA LYS A 145 5.22 3.28 25.82
C LYS A 145 6.68 3.56 25.43
N LYS A 146 7.11 3.18 24.23
CA LYS A 146 8.50 3.38 23.76
C LYS A 146 8.71 4.85 23.39
N GLU A 147 9.40 5.57 24.26
CA GLU A 147 9.83 6.97 24.08
C GLU A 147 11.24 7.00 23.48
N ASN A 148 11.44 7.89 22.52
CA ASN A 148 12.73 8.20 21.92
C ASN A 148 12.63 9.55 21.18
N GLU A 149 13.69 9.95 20.48
CA GLU A 149 13.73 11.21 19.73
C GLU A 149 12.55 11.39 18.75
N TYR A 150 12.10 10.30 18.12
CA TYR A 150 11.00 10.29 17.17
C TYR A 150 9.62 10.11 17.82
N ARG A 151 9.55 9.79 19.11
CA ARG A 151 8.32 9.39 19.81
C ARG A 151 8.11 10.23 21.06
N VAL A 152 7.23 11.22 20.94
CA VAL A 152 7.02 12.26 21.94
C VAL A 152 5.70 12.05 22.66
N PRO A 153 5.67 11.88 23.99
CA PRO A 153 4.43 11.84 24.76
C PRO A 153 3.65 13.14 24.60
N ILE A 154 2.33 13.04 24.43
CA ILE A 154 1.45 14.21 24.24
C ILE A 154 0.26 14.22 25.22
N GLY A 155 0.39 13.48 26.32
CA GLY A 155 -0.66 13.33 27.33
C GLY A 155 -1.73 12.30 26.96
N VAL A 156 -3.00 12.60 27.28
CA VAL A 156 -4.13 11.69 27.09
C VAL A 156 -4.96 12.14 25.89
N VAL A 157 -5.14 11.25 24.91
CA VAL A 157 -5.98 11.47 23.73
C VAL A 157 -6.99 10.33 23.64
N ALA A 158 -8.28 10.67 23.51
CA ALA A 158 -9.38 9.70 23.47
C ALA A 158 -9.34 8.69 24.66
N GLY A 159 -9.05 9.19 25.87
CA GLY A 159 -9.02 8.38 27.10
C GLY A 159 -7.79 7.48 27.27
N LYS A 160 -6.78 7.57 26.39
CA LYS A 160 -5.55 6.78 26.49
C LYS A 160 -4.31 7.66 26.42
N LYS A 161 -3.25 7.27 27.13
CA LYS A 161 -1.93 7.89 26.95
C LYS A 161 -1.50 7.77 25.49
N ALA A 162 -1.10 8.87 24.90
CA ALA A 162 -0.77 8.97 23.48
C ALA A 162 0.65 9.52 23.29
N VAL A 163 1.31 8.98 22.28
CA VAL A 163 2.66 9.33 21.85
C VAL A 163 2.60 9.69 20.36
N ALA A 164 3.05 10.89 20.02
CA ALA A 164 3.19 11.36 18.65
C ALA A 164 4.42 10.73 17.99
N ASN A 165 4.24 10.11 16.83
CA ASN A 165 5.32 9.46 16.08
C ASN A 165 5.80 10.36 14.93
N LEU A 166 6.86 11.11 15.19
CA LEU A 166 7.40 12.16 14.32
C LEU A 166 8.11 11.63 13.07
N SER A 167 8.54 10.36 13.05
CA SER A 167 9.14 9.74 11.85
C SER A 167 8.10 9.18 10.88
N GLN A 168 6.81 9.26 11.21
CA GLN A 168 5.71 8.72 10.42
C GLN A 168 4.78 9.82 9.90
N LEU A 169 5.33 11.02 9.69
CA LEU A 169 4.60 12.15 9.09
C LEU A 169 4.07 11.77 7.71
N LYS A 170 2.81 12.16 7.43
CA LYS A 170 2.18 11.86 6.13
C LYS A 170 1.29 13.02 5.70
N ASN A 171 1.32 13.36 4.41
CA ASN A 171 0.31 14.23 3.82
C ASN A 171 -0.99 13.44 3.63
N ILE A 172 -2.11 14.01 4.09
CA ILE A 172 -3.42 13.34 4.11
C ILE A 172 -4.48 14.27 3.54
N ASP A 173 -5.38 13.71 2.74
CA ASP A 173 -6.58 14.40 2.23
C ASP A 173 -7.71 14.39 3.28
N SER A 174 -8.47 15.50 3.37
CA SER A 174 -9.53 15.73 4.35
C SER A 174 -10.71 14.76 4.24
N LYS A 175 -10.93 14.11 3.09
CA LYS A 175 -11.90 13.00 2.97
C LYS A 175 -11.60 11.84 3.91
N ARG A 176 -10.35 11.72 4.38
CA ARG A 176 -9.94 10.65 5.31
C ARG A 176 -10.23 10.99 6.77
N LEU A 177 -10.64 12.21 7.09
CA LEU A 177 -11.08 12.58 8.44
C LEU A 177 -12.42 11.89 8.72
N SER A 178 -12.49 11.19 9.85
CA SER A 178 -13.74 10.50 10.27
C SER A 178 -14.39 11.23 11.44
N ARG A 179 -13.64 11.43 12.53
CA ARG A 179 -14.19 12.00 13.78
C ARG A 179 -13.18 12.87 14.48
N LYS A 180 -13.58 14.10 14.83
CA LYS A 180 -12.78 15.00 15.67
C LYS A 180 -12.70 14.45 17.10
N ILE A 181 -11.50 14.43 17.65
CA ILE A 181 -11.23 14.03 19.04
C ILE A 181 -11.22 15.25 19.94
N GLY A 182 -10.57 16.33 19.48
CA GLY A 182 -10.43 17.55 20.25
C GLY A 182 -9.41 18.48 19.60
N THR A 183 -8.94 19.45 20.39
CA THR A 183 -7.87 20.38 20.01
C THR A 183 -6.77 20.27 21.05
N MET A 184 -5.53 20.21 20.60
CA MET A 184 -4.36 20.20 21.47
C MET A 184 -4.13 21.58 22.08
N GLU A 185 -3.59 21.61 23.29
CA GLU A 185 -3.13 22.85 23.92
C GLU A 185 -2.05 23.52 23.05
N HIS A 186 -2.11 24.84 22.94
CA HIS A 186 -1.33 25.60 21.96
C HIS A 186 0.19 25.51 22.21
N THR A 187 0.64 25.61 23.47
CA THR A 187 2.07 25.53 23.79
C THR A 187 2.65 24.16 23.45
N LEU A 188 1.93 23.07 23.78
CA LEU A 188 2.33 21.71 23.43
C LEU A 188 2.34 21.47 21.92
N TYR A 189 1.33 21.99 21.21
CA TYR A 189 1.28 21.91 19.74
C TYR A 189 2.51 22.56 19.08
N GLU A 190 2.88 23.76 19.52
CA GLU A 190 4.06 24.46 18.98
C GLU A 190 5.38 23.75 19.35
N GLU A 191 5.48 23.14 20.53
CA GLU A 191 6.62 22.28 20.89
C GLU A 191 6.76 21.08 19.94
N ILE A 192 5.66 20.35 19.72
CA ILE A 192 5.63 19.19 18.82
C ILE A 192 6.00 19.60 17.40
N LYS A 193 5.50 20.74 16.93
CA LYS A 193 5.79 21.27 15.60
C LYS A 193 7.27 21.62 15.42
N LYS A 194 7.87 22.30 16.40
CA LYS A 194 9.31 22.57 16.40
C LYS A 194 10.12 21.28 16.39
N LYS A 195 9.76 20.33 17.25
CA LYS A 195 10.45 19.03 17.34
C LYS A 195 10.30 18.20 16.07
N ALA A 196 9.10 18.17 15.48
CA ALA A 196 8.86 17.51 14.20
C ALA A 196 9.74 18.08 13.08
N SER A 197 9.90 19.41 13.03
CA SER A 197 10.78 20.06 12.05
C SER A 197 12.24 19.65 12.25
N ARG A 198 12.76 19.78 13.48
CA ARG A 198 14.14 19.45 13.83
C ARG A 198 14.49 17.99 13.50
N VAL A 199 13.62 17.06 13.91
CA VAL A 199 13.86 15.62 13.75
C VAL A 199 13.84 15.18 12.28
N ASN A 200 13.08 15.85 11.41
CA ASN A 200 12.93 15.42 10.01
C ASN A 200 13.80 16.21 9.02
N PHE A 201 14.25 17.42 9.37
CA PHE A 201 14.95 18.31 8.43
C PHE A 201 16.27 18.89 8.95
N GLY A 202 16.60 18.74 10.23
CA GLY A 202 17.78 19.36 10.86
C GLY A 202 17.46 20.74 11.42
#